data_AF-A0A2D0J7C9-F1
#
_entry.id   AF-A0A2D0J7C9-F1
#
_cell.length_a   1.000
_cell.length_b   1.000
_cell.length_c   1.000
_cell.angle_alpha   90.00
_cell.angle_beta   90.00
_cell.angle_gamma   90.00
#
_symmetry.space_group_name_H-M   'P 1'
#
loop_
_entity.id
_entity.type
_entity.pdbx_description
1 polymer ?
#
loop_
_entity_poly.entity_id
_entity_poly.type
_entity_poly.pdbx_seq_one_letter_code
_entity_poly.pdbx_strand_id
1 'polypeptide(L)'
;MIQALLLMAIYVMLPMILMFSAYEFKTAITLTFVIFALNFLTFWWELAHWLDSWLISALYDSDTHSRWNMIGIQNTSDDIIINFVMGTMFLVLPAVWMGALSWAGIKIGGTLENGMQKGTTESKQAGGKAGEAAVNKLKR
;
A
#
# COMPACT_ATOMS: atom_id res chain seq x y z
N MET A 1 -13.59 -10.54 4.41
CA MET A 1 -13.38 -11.25 5.70
C MET A 1 -11.91 -11.29 6.13
N ILE A 2 -10.96 -11.60 5.25
CA ILE A 2 -9.54 -11.69 5.63
C ILE A 2 -8.90 -10.35 6.07
N GLN A 3 -9.28 -9.22 5.47
CA GLN A 3 -8.80 -7.89 5.90
C GLN A 3 -9.18 -7.55 7.33
N ALA A 4 -10.38 -7.90 7.77
CA ALA A 4 -10.82 -7.62 9.14
C ALA A 4 -9.93 -8.36 10.16
N LEU A 5 -9.54 -9.61 9.86
CA LEU A 5 -8.62 -10.38 10.69
C LEU A 5 -7.21 -9.77 10.70
N LEU A 6 -6.72 -9.32 9.54
CA LEU A 6 -5.41 -8.65 9.46
C LEU A 6 -5.38 -7.32 10.23
N LEU A 7 -6.42 -6.49 10.09
CA LEU A 7 -6.52 -5.24 10.83
C LEU A 7 -6.66 -5.47 12.33
N MET A 8 -7.46 -6.45 12.75
CA MET A 8 -7.57 -6.83 14.16
C MET A 8 -6.20 -7.22 14.73
N ALA A 9 -5.45 -8.09 14.03
CA ALA A 9 -4.12 -8.51 14.48
C ALA A 9 -3.16 -7.32 14.64
N ILE A 10 -3.18 -6.38 13.71
CA ILE A 10 -2.33 -5.18 13.76
C ILE A 10 -2.75 -4.26 14.90
N TYR A 11 -4.04 -4.01 15.10
CA TYR A 11 -4.50 -3.15 16.19
C TYR A 11 -4.14 -3.71 17.58
N VAL A 12 -4.21 -5.03 17.75
CA VAL A 12 -3.77 -5.70 18.98
C VAL A 12 -2.26 -5.57 19.19
N MET A 13 -1.47 -5.67 18.12
CA MET A 13 0.00 -5.55 18.18
C MET A 13 0.49 -4.09 18.26
N LEU A 14 -0.32 -3.12 17.87
CA LEU A 14 0.02 -1.69 17.80
C LEU A 14 0.66 -1.15 19.10
N PRO A 15 0.06 -1.31 20.30
CA PRO A 15 0.68 -0.82 21.53
C PRO A 15 2.03 -1.48 21.83
N MET A 16 2.18 -2.78 21.54
CA MET A 16 3.44 -3.49 21.74
C MET A 16 4.54 -2.98 20.81
N ILE A 17 4.21 -2.75 19.53
CA ILE A 17 5.18 -2.24 18.55
C ILE A 17 5.64 -0.82 18.93
N LEU A 18 4.72 0.06 19.33
CA LEU A 18 5.08 1.41 19.76
C LEU A 18 5.94 1.41 21.03
N MET A 19 5.63 0.53 21.99
CA MET A 19 6.40 0.38 23.22
C MET A 19 7.83 -0.10 22.93
N PHE A 20 8.00 -1.15 22.10
CA PHE A 20 9.32 -1.65 21.73
C PHE A 20 10.12 -0.69 20.84
N SER A 21 9.44 0.18 20.09
CA SER A 21 10.06 1.23 19.30
C SER A 21 10.34 2.52 20.09
N ALA A 22 10.14 2.54 21.41
CA ALA A 22 10.29 3.73 22.25
C ALA A 22 9.53 4.97 21.71
N TYR A 23 8.36 4.75 21.10
CA TYR A 23 7.54 5.80 20.48
C TYR A 23 8.26 6.61 19.38
N GLU A 24 9.17 5.98 18.65
CA GLU A 24 9.83 6.63 17.51
C GLU A 24 8.82 7.10 16.46
N PHE A 25 8.98 8.35 16.02
CA PHE A 25 8.09 8.98 15.04
C PHE A 25 8.08 8.24 13.69
N LYS A 26 9.24 7.71 13.27
CA LYS A 26 9.39 6.91 12.05
C LYS A 26 8.50 5.67 12.08
N THR A 27 8.47 4.98 13.22
CA THR A 27 7.65 3.78 13.41
C THR A 27 6.16 4.10 13.44
N ALA A 28 5.75 5.16 14.15
CA ALA A 28 4.35 5.58 14.19
C ALA A 28 3.81 5.95 12.79
N ILE A 29 4.61 6.68 11.99
CA ILE A 29 4.26 7.00 10.60
C ILE A 29 4.14 5.72 9.77
N THR A 30 5.11 4.81 9.88
CA THR A 30 5.12 3.55 9.12
C THR A 30 3.88 2.71 9.43
N LEU A 31 3.51 2.57 10.71
CA LEU A 31 2.30 1.85 11.12
C LEU A 31 1.03 2.48 10.54
N THR A 32 0.94 3.81 10.53
CA THR A 32 -0.19 4.53 9.94
C THR A 32 -0.32 4.23 8.44
N PHE A 33 0.81 4.20 7.72
CA PHE A 33 0.83 3.80 6.31
C PHE A 33 0.43 2.34 6.09
N VAL A 34 0.85 1.43 6.97
CA VAL A 34 0.45 0.01 6.89
C VAL A 34 -1.07 -0.13 7.09
N ILE A 35 -1.63 0.54 8.10
CA ILE A 35 -3.08 0.51 8.35
C ILE A 35 -3.84 1.13 7.16
N PHE A 36 -3.35 2.23 6.61
CA PHE A 36 -3.91 2.83 5.40
C PHE A 36 -3.88 1.87 4.21
N ALA A 37 -2.73 1.24 3.96
CA ALA A 37 -2.54 0.27 2.88
C ALA A 37 -3.55 -0.87 2.96
N LEU A 38 -3.75 -1.42 4.16
CA LEU A 38 -4.65 -2.53 4.41
C LEU A 38 -6.12 -2.12 4.33
N ASN A 39 -6.47 -0.90 4.73
CA ASN A 39 -7.83 -0.39 4.54
C ASN A 39 -8.19 -0.27 3.07
N PHE A 40 -7.22 0.07 2.20
CA PHE A 40 -7.44 0.21 0.77
C PHE A 40 -7.55 -1.13 0.02
N LEU A 41 -7.26 -2.27 0.67
CA LEU A 41 -7.43 -3.58 0.04
C LEU A 41 -8.87 -3.89 -0.35
N THR A 42 -9.86 -3.43 0.42
CA THR A 42 -11.28 -3.57 0.06
C THR A 42 -11.56 -2.96 -1.29
N PHE A 43 -11.03 -1.77 -1.58
CA PHE A 43 -11.22 -1.14 -2.90
C PHE A 43 -10.73 -2.04 -4.03
N TRP A 44 -9.55 -2.65 -3.89
CA TRP A 44 -8.99 -3.54 -4.92
C TRP A 44 -9.79 -4.83 -5.09
N TRP A 45 -10.32 -5.39 -4.00
CA TRP A 45 -11.20 -6.55 -4.11
C TRP A 45 -12.56 -6.20 -4.70
N GLU A 46 -13.14 -5.05 -4.38
CA GLU A 46 -14.38 -4.59 -5.03
C GLU A 46 -14.16 -4.30 -6.51
N LEU A 47 -13.00 -3.74 -6.88
CA LEU A 47 -12.62 -3.56 -8.27
C LEU A 47 -12.48 -4.92 -8.99
N ALA A 48 -11.90 -5.92 -8.33
CA ALA A 48 -11.79 -7.28 -8.89
C ALA A 48 -13.18 -7.90 -9.12
N HIS A 49 -14.09 -7.83 -8.13
CA HIS A 49 -15.47 -8.30 -8.27
C HIS A 49 -16.23 -7.56 -9.38
N TRP A 50 -16.04 -6.25 -9.49
CA TRP A 50 -16.66 -5.45 -10.53
C TRP A 50 -16.15 -5.85 -11.93
N LEU A 51 -14.84 -6.02 -12.07
CA LEU A 51 -14.24 -6.41 -13.35
C LEU A 51 -14.64 -7.82 -13.78
N ASP A 52 -14.72 -8.76 -12.83
CA ASP A 52 -15.27 -10.10 -13.02
C ASP A 52 -16.71 -10.07 -13.55
N SER A 53 -17.59 -9.33 -12.88
CA SER A 53 -19.00 -9.16 -13.29
C SER A 53 -19.12 -8.50 -14.66
N TRP A 54 -18.27 -7.50 -14.95
CA TRP A 54 -18.28 -6.81 -16.23
C TRP A 54 -17.74 -7.69 -17.37
N LEU A 55 -16.72 -8.52 -17.11
CA LEU A 55 -16.13 -9.40 -18.11
C LEU A 55 -17.14 -10.47 -18.56
N ILE A 56 -17.88 -11.07 -17.64
CA ILE A 56 -18.97 -12.00 -17.97
C ILE A 56 -20.02 -11.32 -18.84
N SER A 57 -20.48 -10.13 -18.46
CA SER A 57 -21.41 -9.36 -19.27
C SER A 57 -20.84 -9.04 -20.66
N ALA A 58 -19.61 -8.55 -20.74
CA ALA A 58 -18.98 -8.21 -22.03
C ALA A 58 -18.82 -9.43 -22.96
N LEU A 59 -18.60 -10.62 -22.40
CA LEU A 59 -18.40 -11.85 -23.16
C LEU A 59 -19.72 -12.48 -23.64
N TYR A 60 -20.75 -12.47 -22.78
CA TYR A 60 -22.00 -13.20 -23.01
C TYR A 60 -23.17 -12.32 -23.47
N ASP A 61 -23.05 -10.98 -23.45
CA ASP A 61 -24.11 -10.04 -23.86
C ASP A 61 -24.10 -9.70 -25.37
N SER A 62 -23.46 -10.55 -26.20
CA SER A 62 -23.43 -10.39 -27.67
C SER A 62 -24.39 -11.36 -28.38
N ASP A 63 -25.04 -10.91 -29.47
CA ASP A 63 -26.03 -11.67 -30.28
C ASP A 63 -25.53 -13.03 -30.82
N THR A 64 -24.22 -13.29 -30.75
CA THR A 64 -23.60 -14.57 -31.15
C THR A 64 -23.74 -15.68 -30.09
N HIS A 65 -24.09 -15.34 -28.85
CA HIS A 65 -24.28 -16.25 -27.72
C HIS A 65 -25.79 -16.42 -27.40
N SER A 66 -26.61 -16.63 -28.42
CA SER A 66 -28.01 -17.06 -28.24
C SER A 66 -28.05 -18.43 -27.56
N ARG A 67 -28.95 -18.60 -26.59
CA ARG A 67 -29.22 -19.85 -25.83
C ARG A 67 -29.52 -21.09 -26.70
N TRP A 68 -29.62 -20.92 -28.02
CA TRP A 68 -29.91 -21.96 -29.01
C TRP A 68 -28.68 -22.42 -29.82
N ASN A 69 -27.49 -21.88 -29.56
CA ASN A 69 -26.26 -22.31 -30.24
C ASN A 69 -25.61 -23.49 -29.49
N MET A 70 -25.95 -24.71 -29.91
CA MET A 70 -25.44 -25.96 -29.34
C MET A 70 -23.94 -26.21 -29.58
N ILE A 71 -23.25 -25.34 -30.32
CA ILE A 71 -21.78 -25.35 -30.53
C ILE A 71 -21.03 -24.64 -29.37
N GLY A 72 -21.73 -23.90 -28.51
CA GLY A 72 -21.16 -23.23 -27.33
C GLY A 72 -20.69 -24.16 -26.19
N ILE A 73 -20.91 -25.48 -26.31
CA ILE A 73 -20.41 -26.51 -25.38
C ILE A 73 -18.91 -26.80 -25.61
N GLN A 74 -18.30 -26.28 -26.69
CA GLN A 74 -16.93 -26.59 -27.10
C GLN A 74 -15.86 -25.61 -26.57
N ASN A 75 -16.19 -24.77 -25.58
CA ASN A 75 -15.27 -23.79 -24.97
C ASN A 75 -14.85 -24.16 -23.54
N THR A 76 -14.83 -25.45 -23.17
CA THR A 76 -14.40 -25.89 -21.83
C THR A 76 -12.97 -25.45 -21.49
N SER A 77 -12.09 -25.30 -22.48
CA SER A 77 -10.72 -24.80 -22.26
C SER A 77 -10.69 -23.30 -21.95
N ASP A 78 -11.50 -22.51 -22.65
CA ASP A 78 -11.58 -21.05 -22.45
C ASP A 78 -12.27 -20.70 -21.13
N ASP A 79 -13.26 -21.51 -20.71
CA ASP A 79 -13.94 -21.35 -19.42
C ASP A 79 -12.99 -21.58 -18.22
N ILE A 80 -12.08 -22.57 -18.33
CA ILE A 80 -11.05 -22.81 -17.31
C ILE A 80 -10.06 -21.64 -17.24
N ILE A 81 -9.65 -21.09 -18.40
CA ILE A 81 -8.71 -19.97 -18.45
C ILE A 81 -9.35 -18.71 -17.86
N ILE A 82 -10.60 -18.39 -18.21
CA ILE A 82 -11.30 -17.20 -17.68
C ILE A 82 -11.52 -17.33 -16.18
N ASN A 83 -11.97 -18.48 -15.67
CA ASN A 83 -12.10 -18.68 -14.22
C ASN A 83 -10.76 -18.56 -13.48
N PHE A 84 -9.66 -19.03 -14.10
CA PHE A 84 -8.33 -18.83 -13.52
C PHE A 84 -7.91 -17.36 -13.52
N VAL A 85 -8.09 -16.63 -14.62
CA VAL A 85 -7.77 -15.20 -14.71
C VAL A 85 -8.60 -14.41 -13.69
N MET A 86 -9.91 -14.63 -13.63
CA MET A 86 -10.79 -13.97 -12.69
C MET A 86 -10.42 -14.28 -11.23
N GLY A 87 -10.09 -15.54 -10.92
CA GLY A 87 -9.58 -15.92 -9.60
C GLY A 87 -8.23 -15.28 -9.24
N THR A 88 -7.30 -15.18 -10.19
CA THR A 88 -5.97 -14.58 -9.94
C THR A 88 -6.02 -13.06 -9.76
N MET A 89 -7.00 -12.37 -10.34
CA MET A 89 -7.16 -10.92 -10.17
C MET A 89 -7.38 -10.50 -8.70
N PHE A 90 -8.02 -11.36 -7.91
CA PHE A 90 -8.16 -11.17 -6.46
C PHE A 90 -6.84 -11.18 -5.68
N LEU A 91 -5.77 -11.72 -6.25
CA LEU A 91 -4.43 -11.71 -5.67
C LEU A 91 -3.54 -10.65 -6.34
N VAL A 92 -3.57 -10.57 -7.67
CA VAL A 92 -2.69 -9.70 -8.46
C VAL A 92 -2.97 -8.22 -8.19
N LEU A 93 -4.23 -7.79 -8.16
CA LEU A 93 -4.59 -6.38 -7.95
C LEU A 93 -4.14 -5.87 -6.56
N PRO A 94 -4.48 -6.57 -5.46
CA PRO A 94 -3.89 -6.31 -4.14
C PRO A 94 -2.37 -6.34 -4.11
N ALA A 95 -1.73 -7.30 -4.78
CA ALA A 95 -0.28 -7.43 -4.77
C ALA A 95 0.41 -6.25 -5.47
N VAL A 96 -0.15 -5.77 -6.59
CA VAL A 96 0.34 -4.57 -7.29
C VAL A 96 0.26 -3.35 -6.38
N TRP A 97 -0.85 -3.17 -5.67
CA TRP A 97 -1.01 -2.09 -4.68
C TRP A 97 0.04 -2.15 -3.57
N MET A 98 0.18 -3.31 -2.93
CA MET A 98 1.13 -3.49 -1.83
C MET A 98 2.58 -3.32 -2.32
N GLY A 99 2.91 -3.79 -3.53
CA GLY A 99 4.21 -3.60 -4.16
C GLY A 99 4.51 -2.13 -4.46
N ALA A 100 3.55 -1.41 -5.04
CA ALA A 100 3.68 0.01 -5.32
C ALA A 100 3.88 0.84 -4.05
N LEU A 101 3.12 0.55 -2.99
CA LEU A 101 3.28 1.20 -1.69
C LEU A 101 4.64 0.89 -1.04
N SER A 102 5.11 -0.34 -1.15
CA SER A 102 6.43 -0.72 -0.63
C SER A 102 7.53 0.07 -1.34
N TRP A 103 7.44 0.21 -2.67
CA TRP A 103 8.39 0.99 -3.45
C TRP A 103 8.33 2.49 -3.12
N ALA A 104 7.13 3.06 -2.98
CA ALA A 104 6.92 4.44 -2.58
C ALA A 104 7.46 4.70 -1.15
N GLY A 105 7.23 3.77 -0.22
CA GLY A 105 7.73 3.83 1.15
C GLY A 105 9.25 3.88 1.23
N ILE A 106 9.96 3.09 0.42
CA ILE A 106 11.43 3.12 0.34
C ILE A 106 11.93 4.49 -0.12
N LYS A 107 11.28 5.10 -1.12
CA LYS A 107 11.66 6.43 -1.63
C LYS A 107 11.38 7.54 -0.62
N ILE A 108 10.20 7.54 0.00
CA ILE A 108 9.81 8.56 1.00
C ILE A 108 10.67 8.43 2.26
N GLY A 109 10.98 7.20 2.69
CA GLY A 109 11.87 6.96 3.83
C GLY A 109 13.25 7.57 3.59
N GLY A 110 13.84 7.36 2.41
CA GLY A 110 15.13 7.93 2.05
C GLY A 110 15.13 9.47 1.95
N THR A 111 14.05 10.09 1.49
CA THR A 111 13.99 11.56 1.40
C THR A 111 13.73 12.21 2.76
N LEU A 112 12.87 11.62 3.59
CA LEU A 112 12.57 12.15 4.93
C LEU A 112 13.78 12.07 5.85
N GLU A 113 14.54 10.98 5.80
CA GLU A 113 15.77 10.81 6.58
C GLU A 113 16.82 11.87 6.21
N ASN A 114 17.04 12.08 4.91
CA ASN A 114 17.92 13.13 4.41
C ASN A 114 17.44 14.54 4.80
N GLY A 115 16.12 14.79 4.79
CA GLY A 115 15.54 16.07 5.19
C GLY A 115 15.72 16.38 6.68
N MET A 116 15.44 15.40 7.55
CA MET A 116 15.66 15.53 9.00
C MET A 116 17.14 15.70 9.33
N GLN A 117 18.03 14.97 8.66
CA GLN A 117 19.47 15.07 8.88
C GLN A 117 20.01 16.44 8.43
N LYS A 118 19.51 16.99 7.31
CA LYS A 118 19.82 18.37 6.90
C LYS A 118 19.29 19.40 7.90
N GLY A 119 18.03 19.31 8.32
CA GLY A 119 17.44 20.25 9.27
C GLY A 119 18.17 20.26 10.63
N THR A 120 18.55 19.09 11.14
CA THR A 120 19.36 18.99 12.38
C THR A 120 20.78 19.52 12.18
N THR A 121 21.40 19.28 11.02
CA THR A 121 22.74 19.78 10.71
C THR A 121 22.77 21.30 10.54
N GLU A 122 21.79 21.87 9.84
CA GLU A 122 21.62 23.32 9.69
C GLU A 122 21.35 23.99 11.04
N SER A 123 20.49 23.40 11.87
CA SER A 123 20.23 23.89 13.23
C SER A 123 21.49 23.84 14.10
N LYS A 124 22.28 22.76 13.99
CA LYS A 124 23.57 22.61 14.69
C LYS A 124 24.61 23.62 14.21
N GLN A 125 24.68 23.88 12.90
CA GLN A 125 25.57 24.92 12.36
C GLN A 125 25.15 26.33 12.76
N ALA A 126 23.84 26.64 12.74
CA ALA A 126 23.32 27.92 13.18
C ALA A 126 23.60 28.13 14.68
N GLY A 127 23.38 27.11 15.52
CA GLY A 127 23.73 27.13 16.93
C GLY A 127 25.23 27.25 17.19
N GLY A 128 26.06 26.56 16.41
CA GLY A 128 27.52 26.65 16.48
C GLY A 128 28.03 28.06 16.13
N LYS A 129 27.52 28.66 15.05
CA LYS A 129 27.86 30.04 14.65
C LYS A 129 27.38 31.07 15.68
N ALA A 130 26.20 30.87 16.27
CA ALA A 130 25.69 31.72 17.35
C ALA A 130 26.54 31.59 18.62
N GLY A 131 26.96 30.37 18.97
CA GLY A 131 27.88 30.10 20.08
C GLY A 131 29.25 30.73 19.87
N GLU A 132 29.84 30.61 18.68
CA GLU A 132 31.10 31.27 18.31
C GLU A 132 30.99 32.80 18.35
N ALA A 133 29.88 33.37 17.87
CA ALA A 133 29.63 34.80 17.95
C ALA A 133 29.50 35.29 19.40
N ALA A 134 28.87 34.50 20.27
CA ALA A 134 28.76 34.81 21.70
C ALA A 134 30.13 34.71 22.41
N VAL A 135 30.91 33.66 22.13
CA VAL A 135 32.26 33.48 22.68
C VAL A 135 33.21 34.58 22.21
N ASN A 136 33.12 35.00 20.94
CA ASN A 136 33.91 36.12 20.42
C ASN A 136 33.52 37.47 21.03
N LYS A 137 32.24 37.67 21.41
CA LYS A 137 31.80 38.85 22.16
C LYS A 137 32.32 38.86 23.60
N LEU A 138 32.41 37.69 24.25
CA LEU A 138 32.91 37.56 25.63
C LEU A 138 34.44 37.67 25.73
N LYS A 139 35.17 37.44 24.64
CA LYS A 139 36.64 37.60 24.56
C LYS A 139 37.11 39.03 24.24
N ARG A 140 36.20 39.95 23.92
CA ARG A 140 36.48 41.39 23.76
C ARG A 140 36.12 42.14 25.03
#